data_AF-A0A7C2VI17-F1
#
_entry.id   AF-A0A7C2VI17-F1
#
_cell.length_a   1.000
_cell.length_b   1.000
_cell.length_c   1.000
_cell.angle_alpha   90.00
_cell.angle_beta   90.00
_cell.angle_gamma   90.00
#
_symmetry.space_group_name_H-M   'P 1'
#
loop_
_entity.id
_entity.type
_entity.pdbx_description
1 polymer ?
#
loop_
_entity_poly.entity_id
_entity_poly.type
_entity_poly.pdbx_seq_one_letter_code
_entity_poly.pdbx_strand_id
1 'polypeptide(L)'
;MTLPLTLVALGTVLGLFGLVGAWRGWLREAAALGGVLLAWLIVGLTGEGLIALLNRLYLIGQFIGQGGFDRPDPGELLRTLRARPLLTPAQAGWVTAGLFTALTALVYLVTHRLRARAPGLAGPLLGFGLGLLNGYLVSYVTLGQVAGLIGPGSGPLLQAHQVLERYLTGTVLLGVGLVLMTALLSTWRLSARGRRRSVSG
;
A
#
# COMPACT_ATOMS: atom_id res chain seq x y z
N MET A 1 14.62 -22.77 -13.72
CA MET A 1 13.88 -23.54 -12.69
C MET A 1 13.64 -22.70 -11.41
N THR A 2 13.08 -21.49 -11.51
CA THR A 2 12.92 -20.56 -10.36
C THR A 2 11.50 -20.47 -9.80
N LEU A 3 10.51 -20.92 -10.57
CA LEU A 3 9.09 -20.89 -10.24
C LEU A 3 8.73 -21.50 -8.87
N PRO A 4 9.29 -22.66 -8.44
CA PRO A 4 8.97 -23.21 -7.13
C PRO A 4 9.49 -22.33 -5.97
N LEU A 5 10.67 -21.72 -6.12
CA LEU A 5 11.25 -20.86 -5.08
C LEU A 5 10.43 -19.58 -4.90
N THR A 6 10.00 -18.96 -6.00
CA THR A 6 9.17 -17.74 -5.97
C THR A 6 7.83 -18.00 -5.29
N LEU A 7 7.19 -19.13 -5.58
CA LEU A 7 5.91 -19.51 -4.95
C LEU A 7 6.07 -19.82 -3.46
N VAL A 8 7.18 -20.46 -3.06
CA VAL A 8 7.48 -20.71 -1.64
C VAL A 8 7.71 -19.40 -0.90
N ALA A 9 8.47 -18.47 -1.48
CA ALA A 9 8.72 -17.16 -0.87
C ALA A 9 7.41 -16.36 -0.73
N LEU A 10 6.59 -16.31 -1.79
CA LEU A 10 5.30 -15.64 -1.76
C LEU A 10 4.35 -16.28 -0.74
N GLY A 11 4.24 -17.62 -0.75
CA GLY A 11 3.44 -18.37 0.21
C GLY A 11 3.88 -18.13 1.65
N THR A 12 5.18 -17.98 1.89
CA THR A 12 5.73 -17.64 3.22
C THR A 12 5.29 -16.25 3.66
N VAL A 13 5.44 -15.23 2.80
CA VAL A 13 5.02 -13.86 3.10
C VAL A 13 3.51 -13.79 3.36
N LEU A 14 2.70 -14.41 2.49
CA LEU A 14 1.26 -14.48 2.67
C LEU A 14 0.90 -15.18 3.98
N GLY A 15 1.51 -16.34 4.24
CA GLY A 15 1.31 -17.11 5.47
C GLY A 15 1.61 -16.29 6.73
N LEU A 16 2.69 -15.50 6.75
CA LEU A 16 3.01 -14.60 7.86
C LEU A 16 1.92 -13.55 8.08
N PHE A 17 1.43 -12.92 7.01
CA PHE A 17 0.31 -11.98 7.12
C PHE A 17 -0.98 -12.66 7.58
N GLY A 18 -1.25 -13.88 7.14
CA GLY A 18 -2.36 -14.70 7.65
C GLY A 18 -2.23 -14.95 9.15
N LEU A 19 -1.06 -15.36 9.64
CA LEU A 19 -0.80 -15.57 11.06
C LEU A 19 -0.97 -14.29 11.88
N VAL A 20 -0.43 -13.16 11.38
CA VAL A 20 -0.62 -11.83 11.98
C VAL A 20 -2.11 -11.51 12.06
N GLY A 21 -2.87 -11.76 10.99
CA GLY A 21 -4.29 -11.49 10.96
C GLY A 21 -5.11 -12.36 11.93
N ALA A 22 -4.76 -13.64 12.05
CA ALA A 22 -5.36 -14.55 13.02
C ALA A 22 -5.17 -14.07 14.46
N TRP A 23 -3.97 -13.55 14.77
CA TRP A 23 -3.64 -13.02 16.10
C TRP A 23 -4.26 -11.64 16.36
N ARG A 24 -4.23 -10.75 15.36
CA ARG A 24 -4.68 -9.36 15.50
C ARG A 24 -6.21 -9.26 15.53
N GLY A 25 -6.89 -10.15 14.82
CA GLY A 25 -8.34 -10.29 14.78
C GLY A 25 -8.99 -9.64 13.55
N TRP A 26 -10.06 -10.27 13.05
CA TRP A 26 -10.70 -9.93 11.77
C TRP A 26 -11.10 -8.45 11.62
N LEU A 27 -11.61 -7.79 12.66
CA LEU A 27 -12.06 -6.40 12.52
C LEU A 27 -10.90 -5.45 12.24
N ARG A 28 -9.75 -5.68 12.89
CA ARG A 28 -8.54 -4.87 12.68
C ARG A 28 -7.99 -5.10 11.28
N GLU A 29 -8.00 -6.36 10.82
CA GLU A 29 -7.57 -6.70 9.46
C GLU A 29 -8.50 -6.16 8.39
N ALA A 30 -9.82 -6.18 8.58
CA ALA A 30 -10.78 -5.59 7.65
C ALA A 30 -10.60 -4.07 7.55
N ALA A 31 -10.43 -3.40 8.70
CA ALA A 31 -10.13 -1.96 8.71
C ALA A 31 -8.78 -1.65 8.05
N ALA A 32 -7.77 -2.49 8.30
CA ALA A 32 -6.47 -2.35 7.66
C ALA A 32 -6.55 -2.58 6.16
N LEU A 33 -7.38 -3.51 5.70
CA LEU A 33 -7.62 -3.75 4.27
C LEU A 33 -8.19 -2.54 3.57
N GLY A 34 -9.21 -1.90 4.16
CA GLY A 34 -9.73 -0.63 3.66
C GLY A 34 -8.66 0.47 3.65
N GLY A 35 -7.86 0.57 4.71
CA GLY A 35 -6.78 1.56 4.77
C GLY A 35 -5.63 1.31 3.79
N VAL A 36 -5.27 0.05 3.53
CA VAL A 36 -4.24 -0.34 2.54
C VAL A 36 -4.73 -0.06 1.13
N LEU A 37 -5.99 -0.36 0.80
CA LEU A 37 -6.60 0.02 -0.47
C LEU A 37 -6.58 1.54 -0.67
N LEU A 38 -6.91 2.30 0.37
CA LEU A 38 -6.86 3.77 0.33
C LEU A 38 -5.42 4.27 0.17
N ALA A 39 -4.45 3.68 0.88
CA ALA A 39 -3.04 4.02 0.73
C ALA A 39 -2.54 3.75 -0.69
N TRP A 40 -2.93 2.61 -1.28
CA TRP A 40 -2.61 2.29 -2.67
C TRP A 40 -3.22 3.32 -3.62
N LEU A 41 -4.48 3.70 -3.43
CA LEU A 41 -5.14 4.74 -4.23
C LEU A 41 -4.43 6.10 -4.09
N ILE A 42 -4.10 6.53 -2.87
CA ILE A 42 -3.37 7.78 -2.62
C ILE A 42 -2.05 7.76 -3.38
N VAL A 43 -1.24 6.70 -3.23
CA VAL A 43 0.06 6.59 -3.91
C VAL A 43 -0.11 6.57 -5.43
N GLY A 44 -1.13 5.86 -5.94
CA GLY A 44 -1.42 5.83 -7.37
C GLY A 44 -1.81 7.20 -7.94
N LEU A 45 -2.53 8.01 -7.17
CA LEU A 45 -2.97 9.35 -7.60
C LEU A 45 -1.90 10.43 -7.39
N THR A 46 -1.10 10.34 -6.33
CA THR A 46 -0.15 11.40 -5.95
C THR A 46 1.30 11.08 -6.25
N GLY A 47 1.64 9.83 -6.58
CA GLY A 47 3.03 9.37 -6.74
C GLY A 47 3.79 10.19 -7.79
N GLU A 48 3.27 10.28 -9.01
CA GLU A 48 3.90 11.05 -10.09
C GLU A 48 3.97 12.55 -9.76
N GLY A 49 2.90 13.11 -9.20
CA GLY A 49 2.85 14.50 -8.78
C GLY A 49 3.89 14.84 -7.70
N LEU A 50 4.07 13.94 -6.73
CA LEU A 50 5.08 14.07 -5.69
C LEU A 50 6.50 14.01 -6.27
N ILE A 51 6.77 13.05 -7.17
CA ILE A 51 8.07 12.93 -7.84
C ILE A 51 8.37 14.20 -8.65
N ALA A 52 7.40 14.69 -9.41
CA ALA A 52 7.53 15.91 -10.20
C ALA A 52 7.79 17.12 -9.30
N LEU A 53 7.09 17.23 -8.17
CA LEU A 53 7.30 18.29 -7.18
C LEU A 53 8.72 18.22 -6.59
N LEU A 54 9.17 17.04 -6.14
CA LEU A 54 10.51 16.86 -5.57
C LEU A 54 11.60 17.22 -6.59
N ASN A 55 11.46 16.78 -7.84
CA ASN A 55 12.39 17.13 -8.91
C ASN A 55 12.40 18.63 -9.21
N ARG A 56 11.24 19.30 -9.17
CA ARG A 56 11.14 20.76 -9.34
C ARG A 56 11.78 21.52 -8.19
N LEU A 57 11.51 21.15 -6.95
CA LEU A 57 12.09 21.78 -5.76
C LEU A 57 13.62 21.64 -5.76
N TYR A 58 14.13 20.46 -6.10
CA TYR A 58 15.57 20.25 -6.25
C TYR A 58 16.18 21.11 -7.36
N LEU A 59 15.53 21.19 -8.52
CA LEU A 59 15.99 22.02 -9.62
C LEU A 59 16.04 23.50 -9.23
N ILE A 60 15.01 24.01 -8.55
CA ILE A 60 14.99 25.39 -8.03
C ILE A 60 16.13 25.60 -7.04
N GLY A 61 16.30 24.68 -6.07
CA GLY A 61 17.36 24.77 -5.07
C GLY A 61 18.76 24.75 -5.68
N GLN A 62 19.02 23.86 -6.64
CA GLN A 62 20.29 23.79 -7.36
C GLN A 62 20.54 25.01 -8.24
N PHE A 63 19.50 25.52 -8.90
CA PHE A 63 19.62 26.71 -9.74
C PHE A 63 19.98 27.94 -8.89
N ILE A 64 19.30 28.14 -7.77
CA ILE A 64 19.60 29.24 -6.83
C ILE A 64 20.99 29.06 -6.23
N GLY A 65 21.32 27.86 -5.74
CA GLY A 65 22.59 27.57 -5.07
C GLY A 65 23.81 27.69 -5.98
N GLN A 66 23.66 27.55 -7.31
CA GLN A 66 24.73 27.73 -8.29
C GLN A 66 24.79 29.14 -8.87
N GLY A 67 24.10 30.11 -8.27
CA GLY A 67 24.08 31.50 -8.73
C GLY A 67 23.42 31.63 -10.11
N GLY A 68 22.36 30.85 -10.38
CA GLY A 68 21.76 30.77 -11.71
C GLY A 68 21.26 32.12 -12.25
N PHE A 69 20.91 33.06 -11.36
CA PHE A 69 20.52 34.42 -11.74
C PHE A 69 21.71 35.34 -12.08
N ASP A 70 22.91 35.01 -11.61
CA ASP A 70 24.12 35.81 -11.80
C ASP A 70 24.93 35.34 -13.03
N ARG A 71 24.50 34.27 -13.70
CA ARG A 71 25.20 33.73 -14.87
C ARG A 71 24.87 34.49 -16.16
N PRO A 72 25.83 34.60 -17.09
CA PRO A 72 25.61 35.20 -18.40
C PRO A 72 24.54 34.47 -19.24
N ASP A 73 24.44 33.14 -19.11
CA ASP A 73 23.38 32.32 -19.72
C ASP A 73 22.70 31.42 -18.66
N PRO A 74 21.64 31.92 -18.00
CA PRO A 74 20.84 31.14 -17.05
C PRO A 74 20.13 29.94 -17.70
N GLY A 75 19.83 30.05 -18.99
CA GLY A 75 19.10 29.03 -19.74
C GLY A 75 19.93 27.76 -19.94
N GLU A 76 21.23 27.90 -20.20
CA GLU A 76 22.16 26.77 -20.30
C GLU A 76 22.26 25.99 -18.98
N LEU A 77 22.38 26.69 -17.85
CA LEU A 77 22.42 26.06 -16.54
C LEU A 77 21.11 25.31 -16.25
N LEU A 78 19.96 25.92 -16.54
CA LEU A 78 18.65 25.31 -16.32
C LEU A 78 18.47 24.02 -17.15
N ARG A 79 18.91 24.01 -18.42
CA ARG A 79 18.87 22.81 -19.28
C ARG A 79 19.75 21.70 -18.72
N THR A 80 20.96 22.04 -18.28
CA THR A 80 21.91 21.10 -17.67
C THR A 80 21.34 20.47 -16.39
N LEU A 81 20.74 21.29 -15.52
CA LEU A 81 20.12 20.81 -14.28
C LEU A 81 18.87 19.97 -14.55
N ARG A 82 18.05 20.32 -15.55
CA ARG A 82 16.87 19.53 -15.93
C ARG A 82 17.25 18.14 -16.47
N ALA A 83 18.40 18.00 -17.13
CA ALA A 83 18.93 16.71 -17.57
C ALA A 83 19.41 15.80 -16.41
N ARG A 84 19.55 16.36 -15.20
CA ARG A 84 20.00 15.65 -13.99
C ARG A 84 18.96 15.79 -12.87
N PRO A 85 17.77 15.18 -13.02
CA PRO A 85 16.74 15.25 -11.98
C PRO A 85 17.24 14.58 -10.69
N LEU A 86 16.68 15.02 -9.55
CA LEU A 86 16.99 14.42 -8.25
C LEU A 86 16.63 12.93 -8.23
N LEU A 87 15.44 12.62 -8.72
CA LEU A 87 14.88 11.28 -8.75
C LEU A 87 14.87 10.78 -10.19
N THR A 88 15.72 9.78 -10.44
CA THR A 88 15.64 8.93 -11.63
C THR A 88 14.35 8.08 -11.59
N PRO A 89 13.90 7.52 -12.73
CA PRO A 89 12.78 6.57 -12.73
C PRO A 89 13.00 5.41 -11.76
N ALA A 90 14.26 5.01 -11.56
CA ALA A 90 14.58 3.96 -10.63
C ALA A 90 14.38 4.38 -9.15
N GLN A 91 14.82 5.58 -8.79
CA GLN A 91 14.64 6.11 -7.43
C GLN A 91 13.19 6.49 -7.14
N ALA A 92 12.44 6.91 -8.17
CA ALA A 92 11.01 7.21 -8.08
C ALA A 92 10.20 6.01 -7.55
N GLY A 93 10.46 4.80 -8.06
CA GLY A 93 9.79 3.58 -7.58
C GLY A 93 10.11 3.25 -6.11
N TRP A 94 11.33 3.52 -5.64
CA TRP A 94 11.68 3.38 -4.22
C TRP A 94 10.97 4.40 -3.34
N VAL A 95 10.82 5.64 -3.81
CA VAL A 95 10.09 6.69 -3.08
C VAL A 95 8.61 6.34 -2.96
N THR A 96 7.96 5.89 -4.03
CA THR A 96 6.55 5.47 -4.00
C THR A 96 6.34 4.20 -3.18
N ALA A 97 7.24 3.22 -3.28
CA ALA A 97 7.22 2.03 -2.41
C ALA A 97 7.39 2.39 -0.93
N GLY A 98 8.32 3.31 -0.62
CA GLY A 98 8.55 3.82 0.72
C GLY A 98 7.33 4.56 1.27
N LEU A 99 6.71 5.42 0.46
CA LEU A 99 5.47 6.12 0.83
C LEU A 99 4.32 5.15 1.08
N PHE A 100 4.11 4.17 0.19
CA PHE A 100 3.09 3.13 0.37
C PHE A 100 3.32 2.32 1.66
N THR A 101 4.57 1.95 1.92
CA THR A 101 4.96 1.21 3.13
C THR A 101 4.71 2.04 4.39
N ALA A 102 5.07 3.32 4.39
CA ALA A 102 4.83 4.23 5.51
C ALA A 102 3.32 4.42 5.80
N LEU A 103 2.51 4.60 4.75
CA LEU A 103 1.05 4.70 4.88
C LEU A 103 0.45 3.39 5.38
N THR A 104 0.91 2.24 4.88
CA THR A 104 0.48 0.92 5.35
C THR A 104 0.83 0.73 6.82
N ALA A 105 2.04 1.05 7.25
CA ALA A 105 2.45 0.99 8.65
C ALA A 105 1.56 1.89 9.53
N LEU A 106 1.28 3.12 9.09
CA LEU A 106 0.37 4.03 9.77
C LEU A 106 -1.04 3.44 9.89
N VAL A 107 -1.58 2.85 8.83
CA VAL A 107 -2.88 2.16 8.86
C VAL A 107 -2.87 1.03 9.90
N TYR A 108 -1.83 0.21 9.94
CA TYR A 108 -1.70 -0.87 10.94
C TYR A 108 -1.63 -0.34 12.37
N LEU A 109 -0.95 0.79 12.59
CA LEU A 109 -0.88 1.47 13.90
C LEU A 109 -2.24 2.04 14.32
N VAL A 110 -2.94 2.74 13.43
CA VAL A 110 -4.26 3.33 13.71
C VAL A 110 -5.29 2.23 13.99
N THR A 111 -5.31 1.18 13.17
CA THR A 111 -6.28 0.07 13.30
C THR A 111 -6.01 -0.82 14.51
N HIS A 112 -4.80 -0.82 15.07
CA HIS A 112 -4.47 -1.58 16.28
C HIS A 112 -5.38 -1.22 17.48
N ARG A 113 -5.84 0.04 17.53
CA ARG A 113 -6.72 0.54 18.61
C ARG A 113 -8.13 -0.04 18.56
N LEU A 114 -8.58 -0.54 17.41
CA LEU A 114 -9.91 -1.13 17.28
C LEU A 114 -9.99 -2.41 18.11
N ARG A 115 -11.04 -2.59 18.90
CA ARG A 115 -11.25 -3.81 19.69
C ARG A 115 -12.56 -4.46 19.27
N ALA A 116 -12.46 -5.67 18.72
CA ALA A 116 -13.58 -6.59 18.65
C ALA A 116 -13.05 -8.01 18.74
N ARG A 117 -13.58 -8.79 19.69
CA ARG A 117 -13.42 -10.24 19.73
C ARG A 117 -14.69 -10.84 19.14
N ALA A 118 -14.57 -11.54 18.02
CA ALA A 118 -15.60 -12.50 17.65
C ALA A 118 -15.51 -13.69 18.63
N PRO A 119 -16.64 -14.23 19.10
CA PRO A 119 -16.63 -15.43 19.94
C PRO A 119 -16.19 -16.66 19.10
N GLY A 120 -15.40 -17.55 19.72
CA GLY A 120 -15.00 -18.85 19.16
C GLY A 120 -13.94 -18.79 18.04
N LEU A 121 -13.79 -19.93 17.34
CA LEU A 121 -12.78 -20.15 16.29
C LEU A 121 -12.99 -19.32 15.01
N ALA A 122 -14.20 -18.78 14.81
CA ALA A 122 -14.51 -17.95 13.64
C ALA A 122 -13.68 -16.65 13.59
N GLY A 123 -13.33 -16.09 14.76
CA GLY A 123 -12.55 -14.85 14.83
C GLY A 123 -11.14 -14.98 14.24
N PRO A 124 -10.33 -15.94 14.70
CA PRO A 124 -9.02 -16.22 14.15
C PRO A 124 -9.06 -16.64 12.67
N LEU A 125 -10.02 -17.45 12.23
CA LEU A 125 -10.12 -17.87 10.83
C LEU A 125 -10.42 -16.71 9.88
N LEU A 126 -11.37 -15.83 10.25
CA LEU A 126 -11.64 -14.62 9.48
C LEU A 126 -10.45 -13.65 9.51
N GLY A 127 -9.77 -13.56 10.66
CA GLY A 127 -8.53 -12.80 10.81
C GLY A 127 -7.44 -13.31 9.87
N PHE A 128 -7.27 -14.63 9.79
CA PHE A 128 -6.32 -15.28 8.90
C PHE A 128 -6.62 -14.96 7.44
N GLY A 129 -7.87 -15.14 6.99
CA GLY A 129 -8.27 -14.84 5.62
C GLY A 129 -8.04 -13.37 5.23
N LEU A 130 -8.44 -12.43 6.09
CA LEU A 130 -8.19 -11.00 5.86
C LEU A 130 -6.70 -10.64 5.91
N GLY A 131 -5.94 -11.30 6.79
CA GLY A 131 -4.48 -11.22 6.83
C GLY A 131 -3.87 -11.62 5.49
N LEU A 132 -4.26 -12.78 4.93
CA LEU A 132 -3.81 -13.22 3.61
C LEU A 132 -4.11 -12.17 2.52
N LEU A 133 -5.30 -11.58 2.53
CA LEU A 133 -5.69 -10.53 1.57
C LEU A 133 -4.83 -9.26 1.72
N ASN A 134 -4.58 -8.84 2.95
CA ASN A 134 -3.67 -7.73 3.22
C ASN A 134 -2.25 -8.03 2.74
N GLY A 135 -1.73 -9.21 3.07
CA GLY A 135 -0.41 -9.66 2.62
C GLY A 135 -0.32 -9.72 1.10
N TYR A 136 -1.37 -10.17 0.43
CA TYR A 136 -1.47 -10.20 -1.02
C TYR A 136 -1.39 -8.79 -1.61
N LEU A 137 -2.20 -7.84 -1.12
CA LEU A 137 -2.20 -6.47 -1.65
C LEU A 137 -0.87 -5.76 -1.38
N VAL A 138 -0.34 -5.87 -0.16
CA VAL A 138 0.95 -5.27 0.19
C VAL A 138 2.06 -5.84 -0.68
N SER A 139 2.09 -7.16 -0.88
CA SER A 139 3.07 -7.81 -1.76
C SER A 139 2.91 -7.37 -3.21
N TYR A 140 1.68 -7.35 -3.74
CA TYR A 140 1.39 -6.94 -5.12
C TYR A 140 1.87 -5.53 -5.39
N VAL A 141 1.48 -4.57 -4.55
CA VAL A 141 1.85 -3.16 -4.72
C VAL A 141 3.35 -2.97 -4.55
N THR A 142 3.96 -3.50 -3.49
CA THR A 142 5.39 -3.33 -3.22
C THR A 142 6.23 -3.96 -4.33
N LEU A 143 5.89 -5.17 -4.78
CA LEU A 143 6.57 -5.81 -5.90
C LEU A 143 6.37 -5.04 -7.20
N GLY A 144 5.18 -4.49 -7.47
CA GLY A 144 4.96 -3.67 -8.68
C GLY A 144 5.85 -2.43 -8.72
N GLN A 145 6.01 -1.76 -7.58
CA GLN A 145 6.88 -0.57 -7.47
C GLN A 145 8.36 -0.91 -7.59
N VAL A 146 8.79 -2.09 -7.14
CA VAL A 146 10.22 -2.46 -7.06
C VAL A 146 10.68 -3.38 -8.20
N ALA A 147 9.80 -4.17 -8.82
CA ALA A 147 10.15 -5.10 -9.88
C ALA A 147 10.61 -4.39 -11.17
N GLY A 148 10.13 -3.18 -11.43
CA GLY A 148 10.63 -2.32 -12.51
C GLY A 148 12.02 -1.72 -12.27
N LEU A 149 12.58 -1.90 -11.06
CA LEU A 149 13.80 -1.22 -10.60
C LEU A 149 15.04 -2.10 -10.57
N ILE A 150 14.84 -3.41 -10.44
CA ILE A 150 15.93 -4.36 -10.23
C ILE A 150 16.42 -4.82 -11.61
N GLY A 151 17.70 -4.57 -11.89
CA GLY A 151 18.37 -4.88 -13.16
C GLY A 151 18.38 -6.37 -13.53
N PRO A 152 19.31 -6.83 -14.38
CA PRO A 152 19.34 -8.22 -14.86
C PRO A 152 19.51 -9.20 -13.68
N GLY A 153 18.41 -9.80 -13.22
CA GLY A 153 18.31 -10.58 -11.98
C GLY A 153 16.92 -10.53 -11.30
N SER A 154 16.06 -9.58 -11.67
CA SER A 154 14.70 -9.40 -11.14
C SER A 154 13.66 -10.43 -11.57
N GLY A 155 14.05 -11.40 -12.41
CA GLY A 155 13.15 -12.42 -12.97
C GLY A 155 12.21 -13.06 -11.95
N PRO A 156 12.67 -13.49 -10.76
CA PRO A 156 11.78 -14.06 -9.73
C PRO A 156 10.75 -13.07 -9.17
N LEU A 157 11.11 -11.80 -8.95
CA LEU A 157 10.21 -10.79 -8.40
C LEU A 157 9.16 -10.35 -9.43
N LEU A 158 9.57 -10.20 -10.69
CA LEU A 158 8.67 -9.95 -11.80
C LEU A 158 7.67 -11.11 -11.97
N GLN A 159 8.15 -12.35 -11.90
CA GLN A 159 7.29 -13.54 -11.93
C GLN A 159 6.30 -13.56 -10.76
N ALA A 160 6.74 -13.22 -9.54
CA ALA A 160 5.85 -13.12 -8.38
C ALA A 160 4.76 -12.07 -8.61
N HIS A 161 5.13 -10.89 -9.14
CA HIS A 161 4.18 -9.83 -9.44
C HIS A 161 3.16 -10.26 -10.50
N GLN A 162 3.60 -10.90 -11.58
CA GLN A 162 2.71 -11.42 -12.64
C GLN A 162 1.73 -12.49 -12.12
N VAL A 163 2.20 -13.37 -11.24
CA VAL A 163 1.32 -14.37 -10.58
C VAL A 163 0.25 -13.68 -9.75
N LEU A 164 0.64 -12.65 -8.97
CA LEU A 164 -0.32 -11.86 -8.20
C LEU A 164 -1.29 -11.15 -9.13
N GLU A 165 -0.80 -10.39 -10.11
CA GLU A 165 -1.58 -9.61 -11.08
C GLU A 165 -2.74 -10.40 -11.70
N ARG A 166 -2.50 -11.68 -12.05
CA ARG A 166 -3.52 -12.58 -12.62
C ARG A 166 -4.79 -12.69 -11.78
N TYR A 167 -4.69 -12.57 -10.46
CA TYR A 167 -5.80 -12.71 -9.52
C TYR A 167 -6.22 -11.38 -8.87
N LEU A 168 -5.66 -10.25 -9.33
CA LEU A 168 -5.80 -8.96 -8.68
C LEU A 168 -7.27 -8.51 -8.61
N THR A 169 -7.96 -8.51 -9.75
CA THR A 169 -9.34 -8.04 -9.84
C THR A 169 -10.25 -8.80 -8.89
N GLY A 170 -10.16 -10.15 -8.87
CA GLY A 170 -10.95 -10.98 -7.97
C GLY A 170 -10.62 -10.70 -6.50
N THR A 171 -9.34 -10.54 -6.18
CA THR A 171 -8.88 -10.27 -4.80
C THR A 171 -9.32 -8.89 -4.31
N VAL A 172 -9.25 -7.87 -5.16
CA VAL A 172 -9.72 -6.51 -4.86
C VAL A 172 -11.24 -6.49 -4.68
N LEU A 173 -12.00 -7.12 -5.58
CA LEU A 173 -13.46 -7.20 -5.46
C LEU A 173 -13.89 -7.89 -4.16
N LEU A 174 -13.23 -8.99 -3.82
CA LEU A 174 -13.48 -9.72 -2.57
C LEU A 174 -13.12 -8.86 -1.35
N GLY A 175 -11.97 -8.16 -1.39
CA GLY A 175 -11.55 -7.28 -0.31
C GLY A 175 -12.51 -6.10 -0.10
N VAL A 176 -12.89 -5.41 -1.18
CA VAL A 176 -13.88 -4.31 -1.13
C VAL A 176 -15.22 -4.82 -0.63
N GLY A 177 -15.70 -5.97 -1.13
CA GLY A 177 -16.94 -6.60 -0.67
C GLY A 177 -16.93 -6.88 0.84
N LEU A 178 -15.82 -7.41 1.37
CA LEU A 178 -15.66 -7.64 2.81
C LEU A 178 -15.65 -6.34 3.62
N VAL A 179 -14.94 -5.31 3.16
CA VAL A 179 -14.93 -3.99 3.82
C VAL A 179 -16.34 -3.39 3.86
N LEU A 180 -17.07 -3.42 2.74
CA LEU A 180 -18.44 -2.91 2.67
C LEU A 180 -19.39 -3.70 3.57
N MET A 181 -19.32 -5.04 3.55
CA MET A 181 -20.14 -5.89 4.40
C MET A 181 -19.91 -5.59 5.89
N THR A 182 -18.65 -5.43 6.30
CA THR A 182 -18.31 -5.11 7.69
C THR A 182 -18.76 -3.70 8.11
N ALA A 183 -18.66 -2.72 7.22
CA ALA A 183 -19.20 -1.37 7.42
C ALA A 183 -20.74 -1.37 7.55
N LEU A 184 -21.45 -2.13 6.71
CA LEU A 184 -22.91 -2.26 6.79
C LEU A 184 -23.35 -2.93 8.09
N LEU A 185 -22.69 -4.03 8.48
CA LEU A 185 -23.00 -4.74 9.72
C LEU A 185 -22.75 -3.87 10.97
N SER A 186 -21.71 -3.05 10.96
CA SER A 186 -21.42 -2.14 12.09
C SER A 186 -22.47 -1.03 12.19
N THR A 187 -22.87 -0.45 11.07
CA THR A 187 -23.90 0.60 10.99
C THR A 187 -25.26 0.06 11.45
N TRP A 188 -25.64 -1.14 11.02
CA TRP A 188 -26.92 -1.76 11.40
C TRP A 188 -27.00 -2.03 12.91
N ARG A 189 -25.91 -2.50 13.53
CA ARG A 189 -25.83 -2.70 14.98
C ARG A 189 -25.94 -1.41 15.78
N LEU A 190 -25.38 -0.30 15.28
CA LEU A 190 -25.50 1.02 15.91
C LEU A 190 -26.95 1.53 15.85
N SER A 191 -27.59 1.42 14.69
CA SER A 191 -29.00 1.80 14.50
C SER A 191 -29.97 0.99 15.36
N ALA A 192 -29.72 -0.32 15.54
CA ALA A 192 -30.54 -1.18 16.38
C ALA A 192 -30.41 -0.85 17.88
N ARG A 193 -29.22 -0.42 18.35
CA ARG A 193 -29.00 0.03 19.73
C ARG A 193 -29.63 1.39 20.02
N GLY A 194 -29.62 2.31 19.04
CA GLY A 194 -30.28 3.61 19.16
C GLY A 194 -31.79 3.48 19.35
N ARG A 195 -32.44 2.60 18.56
CA ARG A 195 -33.88 2.32 18.67
C ARG A 195 -34.32 1.71 20.00
N ARG A 196 -33.46 0.93 20.67
CA ARG A 196 -33.79 0.37 22.00
C ARG A 196 -33.76 1.41 23.12
N ARG A 197 -32.97 2.49 22.98
CA ARG A 197 -32.92 3.56 23.99
C ARG A 197 -34.07 4.56 23.87
N SER A 198 -34.65 4.73 22.67
CA SER A 198 -35.77 5.65 22.45
C SER A 198 -37.14 5.09 22.83
N VAL A 199 -37.25 3.77 23.04
CA VAL A 199 -38.51 3.10 23.42
C VAL A 199 -38.63 2.93 24.95
N SER A 200 -37.56 3.19 25.68
CA SER A 200 -37.49 3.05 27.15
C SER A 200 -37.38 4.38 27.91
N GLY A 201 -37.65 5.50 27.25
CA GLY A 201 -37.75 6.84 27.86
C GLY A 201 -39.11 7.43 27.56
#